data_AF-A0A0C3NI43-F1
#
_entry.id   AF-A0A0C3NI43-F1
#
_cell.length_a   1.000
_cell.length_b   1.000
_cell.length_c   1.000
_cell.angle_alpha   90.00
_cell.angle_beta   90.00
_cell.angle_gamma   90.00
#
_symmetry.space_group_name_H-M   'P 1'
#
loop_
_entity.id
_entity.type
_entity.pdbx_description
1 polymer ?
#
loop_
_entity_poly.entity_id
_entity_poly.type
_entity_poly.pdbx_seq_one_letter_code
_entity_poly.pdbx_strand_id
1 'polypeptide(L)'
;MSAKASTEGPTLDLLIIAYGSSENDPNNDSRFTGENQRRVEVQLAPRIPAELAGNMRRMQSWARDKVHATVLDIKHSQRWHCEFCDKLARESQTDIASWLHLTPPKMVVYVHLVCNTVKGPCAARAKMLSQQMAAMNGGPPPRSGDAAREMMGDVVFPAAASCTKCEAEESIPLNLSRCARCKLARYCSVACQKEDWARHKVTCKAVQDVKWVWK
;
A
#
# COMPACT_ATOMS: atom_id res chain seq x y z
N MET A 1 -14.66 40.16 12.99
CA MET A 1 -14.14 39.11 13.87
C MET A 1 -13.06 38.34 13.12
N SER A 2 -11.79 38.61 13.38
CA SER A 2 -10.68 37.94 12.70
C SER A 2 -10.63 36.48 13.13
N ALA A 3 -10.88 35.56 12.20
CA ALA A 3 -10.66 34.14 12.41
C ALA A 3 -9.17 33.94 12.72
N LYS A 4 -8.86 33.38 13.90
CA LYS A 4 -7.50 32.92 14.19
C LYS A 4 -7.11 31.93 13.09
N ALA A 5 -6.05 32.24 12.34
CA ALA A 5 -5.47 31.31 11.39
C ALA A 5 -5.17 30.00 12.14
N SER A 6 -5.74 28.89 11.68
CA SER A 6 -5.43 27.56 12.18
C SER A 6 -3.92 27.36 12.11
N THR A 7 -3.28 27.12 13.25
CA THR A 7 -1.87 26.72 13.32
C THR A 7 -1.63 25.32 12.76
N GLU A 8 -2.72 24.60 12.44
CA GLU A 8 -2.71 23.26 11.90
C GLU A 8 -2.97 23.29 10.39
N GLY A 9 -2.10 22.63 9.61
CA GLY A 9 -2.26 22.52 8.16
C GLY A 9 -3.40 21.55 7.75
N PRO A 10 -3.73 21.49 6.44
CA PRO A 10 -4.88 20.74 5.95
C PRO A 10 -4.70 19.22 6.15
N THR A 11 -5.81 18.50 6.20
CA THR A 11 -5.81 17.04 6.21
C THR A 11 -5.75 16.52 4.78
N LEU A 12 -4.85 15.57 4.51
CA LEU A 12 -4.81 14.85 3.24
C LEU A 12 -5.89 13.77 3.24
N ASP A 13 -6.77 13.79 2.26
CA ASP A 13 -7.67 12.69 1.92
C ASP A 13 -6.87 11.63 1.15
N LEU A 14 -6.37 10.61 1.87
CA LEU A 14 -5.51 9.56 1.33
C LEU A 14 -6.27 8.22 1.29
N LEU A 15 -6.50 7.71 0.08
CA LEU A 15 -7.04 6.37 -0.13
C LEU A 15 -5.94 5.45 -0.67
N ILE A 16 -5.68 4.34 0.02
CA ILE A 16 -4.81 3.27 -0.47
C ILE A 16 -5.68 2.07 -0.83
N ILE A 17 -5.59 1.61 -2.07
CA ILE A 17 -6.30 0.44 -2.58
C ILE A 17 -5.26 -0.63 -2.89
N ALA A 18 -5.24 -1.72 -2.13
CA ALA A 18 -4.33 -2.82 -2.36
C ALA A 18 -5.06 -4.04 -2.95
N TYR A 19 -4.62 -4.47 -4.11
CA TYR A 19 -5.10 -5.62 -4.85
C TYR A 19 -4.19 -6.83 -4.63
N GLY A 20 -4.80 -7.99 -4.54
CA GLY A 20 -4.14 -9.27 -4.38
C GLY A 20 -5.19 -10.38 -4.53
N SER A 21 -4.77 -11.62 -4.37
CA SER A 21 -5.67 -12.76 -4.39
C SER A 21 -5.58 -13.58 -3.09
N SER A 22 -6.38 -14.63 -3.00
CA SER A 22 -6.29 -15.70 -2.01
C SER A 22 -6.07 -17.05 -2.68
N GLU A 23 -5.67 -18.06 -1.90
CA GLU A 23 -5.51 -19.43 -2.38
C GLU A 23 -6.80 -20.03 -2.98
N ASN A 24 -7.96 -19.46 -2.63
CA ASN A 24 -9.27 -19.93 -3.09
C ASN A 24 -9.80 -19.16 -4.31
N ASP A 25 -9.12 -18.11 -4.77
CA ASP A 25 -9.60 -17.34 -5.91
C ASP A 25 -9.33 -18.09 -7.23
N PRO A 26 -10.22 -18.05 -8.24
CA PRO A 26 -9.99 -18.73 -9.51
C PRO A 26 -8.79 -18.14 -10.26
N ASN A 27 -7.79 -18.92 -10.68
CA ASN A 27 -6.60 -18.42 -11.36
C ASN A 27 -6.83 -18.15 -12.86
N ASN A 28 -7.71 -17.19 -13.17
CA ASN A 28 -8.03 -16.74 -14.51
C ASN A 28 -8.57 -15.30 -14.51
N ASP A 29 -8.86 -14.75 -15.69
CA ASP A 29 -9.24 -13.34 -15.83
C ASP A 29 -10.59 -12.96 -15.21
N SER A 30 -11.41 -13.93 -14.78
CA SER A 30 -12.62 -13.62 -14.00
C SER A 30 -12.29 -12.86 -12.71
N ARG A 31 -11.05 -12.91 -12.19
CA ARG A 31 -10.61 -12.14 -11.02
C ARG A 31 -10.78 -10.63 -11.19
N PHE A 32 -10.79 -10.13 -12.43
CA PHE A 32 -10.72 -8.71 -12.75
C PHE A 32 -12.05 -8.15 -13.26
N THR A 33 -13.13 -8.94 -13.26
CA THR A 33 -14.43 -8.51 -13.79
C THR A 33 -15.37 -8.06 -12.68
N GLY A 34 -15.93 -6.86 -12.84
CA GLY A 34 -16.95 -6.29 -11.95
C GLY A 34 -16.41 -5.69 -10.65
N GLU A 35 -17.31 -5.36 -9.74
CA GLU A 35 -16.98 -4.64 -8.50
C GLU A 35 -16.30 -5.50 -7.42
N ASN A 36 -16.26 -6.82 -7.63
CA ASN A 36 -15.84 -7.83 -6.65
C ASN A 36 -14.36 -8.25 -6.78
N GLN A 37 -13.53 -7.53 -7.53
CA GLN A 37 -12.10 -7.79 -7.51
C GLN A 37 -11.57 -7.65 -6.08
N ARG A 38 -10.92 -8.71 -5.57
CA ARG A 38 -10.43 -8.78 -4.20
C ARG A 38 -9.44 -7.64 -3.93
N ARG A 39 -9.74 -6.84 -2.90
CA ARG A 39 -8.89 -5.72 -2.49
C ARG A 39 -9.19 -5.28 -1.06
N VAL A 40 -8.28 -4.48 -0.51
CA VAL A 40 -8.53 -3.68 0.68
C VAL A 40 -8.46 -2.20 0.33
N GLU A 41 -9.46 -1.45 0.76
CA GLU A 41 -9.54 0.01 0.64
C GLU A 41 -9.24 0.59 2.04
N VAL A 42 -8.13 1.31 2.17
CA VAL A 42 -7.69 1.91 3.44
C VAL A 42 -7.79 3.43 3.32
N GLN A 43 -8.72 4.02 4.05
CA GLN A 43 -8.86 5.47 4.15
C GLN A 43 -7.97 6.00 5.27
N LEU A 44 -7.12 6.97 4.95
CA LEU A 44 -6.26 7.66 5.90
C LEU A 44 -6.49 9.18 5.82
N ALA A 45 -6.19 9.84 6.94
CA ALA A 45 -6.33 11.28 7.10
C ALA A 45 -5.09 11.90 7.77
N PRO A 46 -3.87 11.74 7.22
CA PRO A 46 -2.69 12.35 7.83
C PRO A 46 -2.74 13.88 7.67
N ARG A 47 -2.34 14.60 8.73
CA ARG A 47 -2.31 16.07 8.74
C ARG A 47 -1.04 16.59 8.05
N ILE A 48 -1.21 17.41 7.02
CA ILE A 48 -0.12 18.10 6.33
C ILE A 48 0.41 19.22 7.24
N PRO A 49 1.73 19.32 7.47
CA PRO A 49 2.30 20.44 8.22
C PRO A 49 2.00 21.79 7.54
N ALA A 50 1.65 22.81 8.33
CA ALA A 50 1.19 24.10 7.82
C ALA A 50 2.23 24.80 6.94
N GLU A 51 3.52 24.64 7.27
CA GLU A 51 4.66 25.17 6.53
C GLU A 51 4.84 24.55 5.13
N LEU A 52 4.18 23.42 4.84
CA LEU A 52 4.22 22.77 3.54
C LEU A 52 3.04 23.17 2.64
N ALA A 53 1.98 23.78 3.19
CA ALA A 53 0.72 24.05 2.49
C ALA A 53 0.88 24.89 1.21
N GLY A 54 1.89 25.77 1.16
CA GLY A 54 2.17 26.63 0.00
C GLY A 54 3.26 26.11 -0.96
N ASN A 55 3.85 24.93 -0.70
CA ASN A 55 4.95 24.40 -1.51
C ASN A 55 4.60 23.01 -2.05
N MET A 56 4.08 22.96 -3.27
CA MET A 56 3.59 21.74 -3.91
C MET A 56 4.64 20.63 -3.96
N ARG A 57 5.91 20.95 -4.26
CA ARG A 57 6.99 19.96 -4.33
C ARG A 57 7.27 19.33 -2.97
N ARG A 58 7.34 20.14 -1.91
CA ARG A 58 7.56 19.64 -0.54
C ARG A 58 6.35 18.86 -0.04
N MET A 59 5.13 19.31 -0.37
CA MET A 59 3.90 18.59 -0.03
C MET A 59 3.84 17.22 -0.73
N GLN A 60 4.21 17.15 -2.02
CA GLN A 60 4.33 15.89 -2.75
C GLN A 60 5.35 14.95 -2.10
N SER A 61 6.53 15.45 -1.73
CA SER A 61 7.56 14.66 -1.04
C SER A 61 7.01 14.10 0.29
N TRP A 62 6.43 14.97 1.12
CA TRP A 62 5.87 14.59 2.41
C TRP A 62 4.76 13.54 2.26
N ALA A 63 3.85 13.71 1.28
CA ALA A 63 2.75 12.77 1.06
C ALA A 63 3.29 11.41 0.61
N ARG A 64 4.32 11.37 -0.25
CA ARG A 64 5.00 10.12 -0.63
C ARG A 64 5.67 9.43 0.55
N ASP A 65 6.30 10.19 1.44
CA ASP A 65 6.91 9.63 2.67
C ASP A 65 5.84 9.02 3.59
N LYS A 66 4.65 9.63 3.66
CA LYS A 66 3.51 9.04 4.37
C LYS A 66 3.04 7.74 3.74
N VAL A 67 2.93 7.67 2.42
CA VAL A 67 2.60 6.42 1.72
C VAL A 67 3.66 5.35 2.00
N HIS A 68 4.95 5.69 1.91
CA HIS A 68 6.05 4.77 2.19
C HIS A 68 5.98 4.21 3.62
N ALA A 69 5.64 5.05 4.61
CA ALA A 69 5.48 4.61 6.00
C ALA A 69 4.38 3.55 6.21
N THR A 70 3.39 3.48 5.31
CA THR A 70 2.29 2.49 5.37
C THR A 70 2.59 1.17 4.67
N VAL A 71 3.68 1.07 3.90
CA VAL A 71 3.96 -0.07 3.00
C VAL A 71 3.90 -1.40 3.74
N LEU A 72 4.53 -1.52 4.91
CA LEU A 72 4.52 -2.78 5.67
C LEU A 72 3.13 -3.12 6.20
N ASP A 73 2.37 -2.12 6.67
CA ASP A 73 1.02 -2.33 7.18
C ASP A 73 0.07 -2.80 6.08
N ILE A 74 0.26 -2.30 4.84
CA ILE A 74 -0.52 -2.70 3.66
C ILE A 74 -0.07 -4.06 3.14
N LYS A 75 1.22 -4.25 2.89
CA LYS A 75 1.81 -5.48 2.36
C LYS A 75 1.42 -6.68 3.21
N HIS A 76 1.50 -6.56 4.54
CA HIS A 76 1.28 -7.68 5.46
C HIS A 76 -0.16 -7.75 6.03
N SER A 77 -1.09 -6.98 5.47
CA SER A 77 -2.46 -6.81 6.01
C SER A 77 -3.38 -8.03 5.88
N GLN A 78 -3.05 -8.98 4.99
CA GLN A 78 -3.77 -10.24 4.82
C GLN A 78 -2.85 -11.32 4.25
N ARG A 79 -3.26 -12.60 4.27
CA ARG A 79 -2.60 -13.73 3.59
C ARG A 79 -2.69 -13.59 2.07
N TRP A 80 -2.02 -12.56 1.54
CA TRP A 80 -2.09 -12.16 0.15
C TRP A 80 -1.32 -13.11 -0.75
N HIS A 81 -2.03 -13.59 -1.76
CA HIS A 81 -1.44 -14.18 -2.95
C HIS A 81 -1.29 -13.12 -4.03
N CYS A 82 -0.45 -13.42 -5.01
CA CYS A 82 -0.21 -12.58 -6.17
C CYS A 82 -1.54 -12.24 -6.84
N GLU A 83 -1.74 -10.99 -7.19
CA GLU A 83 -2.95 -10.56 -7.90
C GLU A 83 -3.18 -11.38 -9.18
N PHE A 84 -2.10 -11.78 -9.86
CA PHE A 84 -2.15 -12.41 -11.19
C PHE A 84 -1.88 -13.92 -11.20
N CYS A 85 -1.57 -14.56 -10.07
CA CYS A 85 -1.36 -16.01 -9.99
C CYS A 85 -1.61 -16.55 -8.58
N ASP A 86 -1.30 -17.82 -8.30
CA ASP A 86 -1.58 -18.47 -7.00
C ASP A 86 -0.35 -18.53 -6.07
N LYS A 87 0.75 -17.87 -6.43
CA LYS A 87 1.92 -17.78 -5.55
C LYS A 87 1.67 -16.72 -4.47
N LEU A 88 2.29 -16.87 -3.30
CA LEU A 88 2.31 -15.80 -2.30
C LEU A 88 2.86 -14.51 -2.91
N ALA A 89 2.18 -13.39 -2.65
CA ALA A 89 2.74 -12.09 -3.00
C ALA A 89 3.96 -11.83 -2.11
N ARG A 90 5.04 -11.31 -2.69
CA ARG A 90 6.27 -10.96 -1.98
C ARG A 90 6.61 -9.48 -2.14
N GLU A 91 6.04 -8.85 -3.15
CA GLU A 91 6.37 -7.51 -3.58
C GLU A 91 5.12 -6.73 -3.95
N SER A 92 5.28 -5.42 -4.13
CA SER A 92 4.21 -4.51 -4.46
C SER A 92 4.64 -3.56 -5.57
N GLN A 93 3.87 -3.51 -6.66
CA GLN A 93 3.92 -2.40 -7.61
C GLN A 93 2.97 -1.30 -7.09
N THR A 94 3.39 -0.04 -7.11
CA THR A 94 2.60 1.08 -6.56
C THR A 94 2.46 2.20 -7.59
N ASP A 95 1.23 2.63 -7.82
CA ASP A 95 0.88 3.73 -8.71
C ASP A 95 0.12 4.81 -7.93
N ILE A 96 0.47 6.08 -8.15
CA ILE A 96 -0.05 7.20 -7.36
C ILE A 96 -0.74 8.19 -8.28
N ALA A 97 -1.98 8.53 -7.95
CA ALA A 97 -2.70 9.66 -8.50
C ALA A 97 -2.89 10.71 -7.40
N SER A 98 -2.50 11.96 -7.67
CA SER A 98 -2.50 13.00 -6.64
C SER A 98 -3.05 14.32 -7.15
N TRP A 99 -3.94 14.91 -6.36
CA TRP A 99 -4.55 16.22 -6.59
C TRP A 99 -4.38 17.07 -5.35
N LEU A 100 -3.13 17.32 -4.99
CA LEU A 100 -2.76 18.04 -3.76
C LEU A 100 -3.12 19.53 -3.79
N HIS A 101 -3.48 20.06 -4.95
CA HIS A 101 -4.00 21.42 -5.11
C HIS A 101 -5.48 21.58 -4.74
N LEU A 102 -6.21 20.47 -4.54
CA LEU A 102 -7.61 20.51 -4.13
C LEU A 102 -7.75 20.85 -2.63
N THR A 103 -8.96 21.21 -2.22
CA THR A 103 -9.32 21.45 -0.81
C THR A 103 -10.52 20.56 -0.44
N PRO A 104 -10.33 19.48 0.36
CA PRO A 104 -9.06 19.02 0.91
C PRO A 104 -8.13 18.45 -0.17
N PRO A 105 -6.79 18.47 0.03
CA PRO A 105 -5.83 17.78 -0.82
C PRO A 105 -6.16 16.29 -0.91
N LYS A 106 -6.04 15.69 -2.10
CA LYS A 106 -6.39 14.28 -2.32
C LYS A 106 -5.24 13.47 -2.90
N MET A 107 -5.14 12.21 -2.50
CA MET A 107 -4.21 11.24 -3.07
C MET A 107 -4.84 9.84 -3.06
N VAL A 108 -4.75 9.15 -4.19
CA VAL A 108 -5.14 7.75 -4.32
C VAL A 108 -3.91 6.94 -4.70
N VAL A 109 -3.67 5.85 -3.97
CA VAL A 109 -2.55 4.95 -4.16
C VAL A 109 -3.08 3.58 -4.52
N TYR A 110 -2.71 3.07 -5.69
CA TYR A 110 -3.02 1.74 -6.14
C TYR A 110 -1.81 0.85 -5.87
N VAL A 111 -2.02 -0.25 -5.14
CA VAL A 111 -0.97 -1.20 -4.76
C VAL A 111 -1.33 -2.55 -5.35
N HIS A 112 -0.50 -3.06 -6.24
CA HIS A 112 -0.64 -4.37 -6.85
C HIS A 112 0.33 -5.34 -6.16
N LEU A 113 -0.19 -6.25 -5.34
CA LEU A 113 0.61 -7.24 -4.61
C LEU A 113 0.92 -8.42 -5.54
N VAL A 114 2.21 -8.62 -5.83
CA VAL A 114 2.67 -9.57 -6.85
C VAL A 114 3.75 -10.50 -6.32
N CYS A 115 3.89 -11.67 -6.96
CA CYS A 115 4.94 -12.63 -6.60
C CYS A 115 6.35 -12.13 -6.98
N ASN A 116 6.45 -11.30 -8.02
CA ASN A 116 7.69 -10.69 -8.48
C ASN A 116 7.36 -9.46 -9.36
N THR A 117 8.07 -8.34 -9.18
CA THR A 117 7.87 -7.11 -9.98
C THR A 117 8.80 -6.99 -11.19
N VAL A 118 9.78 -7.89 -11.36
CA VAL A 118 10.82 -7.80 -12.39
C VAL A 118 10.81 -8.97 -13.38
N LYS A 119 10.70 -10.21 -12.88
CA LYS A 119 10.80 -11.44 -13.69
C LYS A 119 9.43 -12.12 -13.86
N GLY A 120 9.16 -12.61 -15.07
CA GLY A 120 8.03 -13.48 -15.37
C GLY A 120 6.72 -12.76 -15.76
N PRO A 121 5.64 -13.52 -16.04
CA PRO A 121 4.40 -12.97 -16.60
C PRO A 121 3.67 -12.01 -15.65
N CYS A 122 3.71 -12.25 -14.34
CA CYS A 122 3.11 -11.36 -13.35
C CYS A 122 3.80 -9.98 -13.32
N ALA A 123 5.12 -9.95 -13.48
CA ALA A 123 5.89 -8.70 -13.57
C ALA A 123 5.51 -7.91 -14.84
N ALA A 124 5.39 -8.60 -15.98
CA ALA A 124 4.95 -7.97 -17.23
C ALA A 124 3.55 -7.36 -17.10
N ARG A 125 2.61 -8.06 -16.44
CA ARG A 125 1.25 -7.55 -16.19
C ARG A 125 1.24 -6.34 -15.25
N ALA A 126 2.02 -6.38 -14.17
CA ALA A 126 2.18 -5.23 -13.26
C ALA A 126 2.76 -4.00 -13.98
N LYS A 127 3.78 -4.20 -14.82
CA LYS A 127 4.39 -3.13 -15.62
C LYS A 127 3.40 -2.52 -16.62
N MET A 128 2.61 -3.36 -17.28
CA MET A 128 1.56 -2.92 -18.21
C MET A 128 0.51 -2.06 -17.49
N LEU A 129 0.02 -2.47 -16.31
CA LEU A 129 -0.92 -1.68 -15.52
C LEU A 129 -0.33 -0.33 -15.09
N SER A 130 0.92 -0.33 -14.62
CA SER A 130 1.61 0.91 -14.23
C SER A 130 1.81 1.86 -15.43
N GLN A 131 2.13 1.33 -16.61
CA GLN A 131 2.20 2.12 -17.85
C GLN A 131 0.84 2.72 -18.24
N GLN A 132 -0.25 1.95 -18.12
CA GLN A 132 -1.60 2.44 -18.37
C GLN A 132 -1.99 3.55 -17.38
N MET A 133 -1.71 3.35 -16.09
CA MET A 133 -1.93 4.36 -15.05
C MET A 133 -1.13 5.65 -15.30
N ALA A 134 0.14 5.53 -15.68
CA ALA A 134 0.97 6.67 -16.04
C ALA A 134 0.38 7.43 -17.25
N ALA A 135 -0.03 6.72 -18.29
CA ALA A 135 -0.66 7.32 -19.48
C ALA A 135 -1.96 8.06 -19.14
N MET A 136 -2.84 7.46 -18.34
CA MET A 136 -4.09 8.10 -17.90
C MET A 136 -3.85 9.36 -17.07
N ASN A 137 -2.80 9.36 -16.25
CA ASN A 137 -2.43 10.50 -15.42
C ASN A 137 -1.57 11.56 -16.15
N GLY A 138 -1.26 11.36 -17.44
CA GLY A 138 -0.36 12.24 -18.21
C GLY A 138 1.09 12.24 -17.70
N GLY A 139 1.49 11.21 -16.96
CA GLY A 139 2.82 11.05 -16.40
C GLY A 139 3.79 10.35 -17.37
N PRO A 140 5.11 10.48 -17.15
CA PRO A 140 6.08 9.70 -17.91
C PRO A 140 5.91 8.20 -17.62
N PRO A 141 6.28 7.31 -18.55
CA PRO A 141 6.27 5.88 -18.29
C PRO A 141 7.16 5.58 -17.07
N PRO A 142 6.77 4.60 -16.23
CA PRO A 142 7.56 4.22 -15.07
C PRO A 142 8.95 3.79 -15.52
N ARG A 143 9.99 4.28 -14.83
CA ARG A 143 11.35 3.79 -15.04
C ARG A 143 11.39 2.30 -14.70
N SER A 144 12.04 1.51 -15.53
CA SER A 144 12.29 0.10 -15.22
C SER A 144 13.06 0.00 -13.90
N GLY A 145 12.43 -0.57 -12.87
CA GLY A 145 13.11 -0.95 -11.62
C GLY A 145 14.16 -2.04 -11.83
N ASP A 146 14.21 -2.60 -13.04
CA ASP A 146 15.14 -3.62 -13.53
C ASP A 146 16.59 -3.28 -13.16
N ALA A 147 17.06 -2.04 -13.37
CA ALA A 147 18.44 -1.64 -13.10
C ALA A 147 18.79 -1.64 -11.60
N ALA A 148 17.90 -1.12 -10.74
CA ALA A 148 18.14 -1.09 -9.30
C ALA A 148 18.13 -2.49 -8.69
N ARG A 149 17.37 -3.41 -9.29
CA ARG A 149 17.24 -4.78 -8.80
C ARG A 149 18.32 -5.72 -9.34
N GLU A 150 18.80 -5.48 -10.56
CA GLU A 150 19.99 -6.16 -11.11
C GLU A 150 21.22 -5.95 -10.19
N MET A 151 21.30 -4.78 -9.55
CA MET A 151 22.30 -4.49 -8.51
C MET A 151 22.07 -5.22 -7.17
N MET A 152 20.84 -5.66 -6.86
CA MET A 152 20.49 -6.30 -5.58
C MET A 152 20.57 -7.84 -5.62
N GLY A 153 20.69 -8.48 -6.79
CA GLY A 153 20.78 -9.95 -6.91
C GLY A 153 19.45 -10.69 -6.65
N ASP A 154 19.53 -12.00 -6.37
CA ASP A 154 18.37 -12.88 -6.13
C ASP A 154 17.81 -12.73 -4.69
N VAL A 155 17.47 -11.50 -4.30
CA VAL A 155 16.81 -11.22 -3.02
C VAL A 155 15.36 -11.72 -3.06
N VAL A 156 15.02 -12.58 -2.11
CA VAL A 156 13.65 -13.02 -1.84
C VAL A 156 13.05 -12.14 -0.76
N PHE A 157 12.06 -11.32 -1.12
CA PHE A 157 11.34 -10.51 -0.16
C PHE A 157 10.39 -11.37 0.68
N PRO A 158 10.16 -11.02 1.97
CA PRO A 158 9.19 -11.73 2.80
C PRO A 158 7.80 -11.78 2.19
N ALA A 159 7.10 -12.90 2.36
CA ALA A 159 5.74 -13.03 1.87
C ALA A 159 4.81 -12.02 2.56
N ALA A 160 3.92 -11.42 1.78
CA ALA A 160 2.82 -10.56 2.24
C ALA A 160 1.88 -11.26 3.23
N ALA A 161 1.94 -12.59 3.29
CA ALA A 161 1.22 -13.38 4.28
C ALA A 161 1.82 -13.36 5.69
N SER A 162 3.10 -12.99 5.82
CA SER A 162 3.84 -13.04 7.09
C SER A 162 3.45 -11.92 8.06
N CYS A 163 3.97 -12.01 9.28
CA CYS A 163 3.82 -11.02 10.34
C CYS A 163 4.41 -9.67 9.94
N THR A 164 3.67 -8.59 10.17
CA THR A 164 4.10 -7.21 9.85
C THR A 164 5.43 -6.83 10.52
N LYS A 165 5.76 -7.43 11.67
CA LYS A 165 6.97 -7.09 12.44
C LYS A 165 8.19 -7.95 12.14
N CYS A 166 8.06 -9.26 12.29
CA CYS A 166 9.20 -10.17 12.15
C CYS A 166 9.40 -10.66 10.72
N GLU A 167 8.38 -10.54 9.87
CA GLU A 167 8.42 -10.93 8.45
C GLU A 167 8.85 -12.40 8.22
N ALA A 168 8.80 -13.22 9.26
CA ALA A 168 9.27 -14.60 9.27
C ALA A 168 8.31 -15.51 8.50
N GLU A 169 8.82 -16.39 7.64
CA GLU A 169 7.97 -17.32 6.87
C GLU A 169 7.24 -18.31 7.80
N GLU A 170 7.82 -18.62 8.95
CA GLU A 170 7.24 -19.45 10.02
C GLU A 170 5.94 -18.84 10.58
N SER A 171 5.72 -17.54 10.37
CA SER A 171 4.48 -16.87 10.78
C SER A 171 3.32 -17.06 9.80
N ILE A 172 3.58 -17.48 8.56
CA ILE A 172 2.57 -17.67 7.51
C ILE A 172 1.49 -18.71 7.88
N PRO A 173 1.81 -19.90 8.43
CA PRO A 173 0.79 -20.87 8.82
C PRO A 173 0.06 -20.49 10.12
N LEU A 174 0.53 -19.47 10.84
CA LEU A 174 -0.09 -19.06 12.11
C LEU A 174 -1.34 -18.21 11.88
N ASN A 175 -2.27 -18.28 12.82
CA ASN A 175 -3.43 -17.39 12.84
C ASN A 175 -3.03 -16.01 13.42
N LEU A 176 -2.57 -15.11 12.55
CA LEU A 176 -2.09 -13.78 12.95
C LEU A 176 -3.24 -12.90 13.46
N SER A 177 -3.00 -12.22 14.58
CA SER A 177 -3.95 -11.26 15.17
C SER A 177 -3.83 -9.88 14.53
N ARG A 178 -4.96 -9.27 14.20
CA ARG A 178 -5.01 -7.89 13.69
C ARG A 178 -4.88 -6.88 14.82
N CYS A 179 -4.28 -5.73 14.53
CA CYS A 179 -4.31 -4.59 15.43
C CYS A 179 -5.77 -4.19 15.72
N ALA A 180 -6.18 -4.26 16.99
CA ALA A 180 -7.57 -4.02 17.39
C ALA A 180 -8.08 -2.60 17.05
N ARG A 181 -7.17 -1.62 16.94
CA ARG A 181 -7.51 -0.23 16.63
C ARG A 181 -7.75 -0.01 15.14
N CYS A 182 -6.72 -0.21 14.31
CA CYS A 182 -6.80 0.11 12.88
C CYS A 182 -7.33 -1.05 12.03
N LYS A 183 -7.38 -2.28 12.56
CA LYS A 183 -7.84 -3.51 11.88
C LYS A 183 -7.04 -3.88 10.62
N LEU A 184 -5.87 -3.26 10.41
CA LEU A 184 -5.02 -3.40 9.22
C LEU A 184 -3.81 -4.33 9.46
N ALA A 185 -2.85 -3.91 10.29
CA ALA A 185 -1.61 -4.66 10.52
C ALA A 185 -1.86 -5.98 11.28
N ARG A 186 -1.05 -7.00 11.01
CA ARG A 186 -1.20 -8.36 11.56
C ARG A 186 0.09 -8.86 12.21
N TYR A 187 -0.05 -9.50 13.36
CA TYR A 187 1.08 -9.94 14.18
C TYR A 187 0.92 -11.38 14.63
N CYS A 188 2.04 -12.12 14.70
CA CYS A 188 2.05 -13.50 15.20
C CYS A 188 2.01 -13.57 16.74
N SER A 189 2.32 -12.47 17.42
CA SER A 189 2.32 -12.39 18.88
C SER A 189 2.14 -10.95 19.35
N VAL A 190 1.73 -10.81 20.61
CA VAL A 190 1.69 -9.51 21.30
C VAL A 190 3.08 -8.87 21.41
N ALA A 191 4.15 -9.68 21.49
CA ALA A 191 5.52 -9.19 21.50
C ALA A 191 5.86 -8.47 20.18
N CYS A 192 5.60 -9.11 19.04
CA CYS A 192 5.77 -8.50 17.71
C CYS A 192 4.95 -7.21 17.56
N GLN A 193 3.71 -7.17 18.06
CA GLN A 193 2.92 -5.94 18.03
C GLN A 193 3.54 -4.81 18.86
N LYS A 194 4.05 -5.11 20.07
CA LYS A 194 4.69 -4.13 20.95
C LYS A 194 5.99 -3.58 20.35
N GLU A 195 6.82 -4.46 19.77
CA GLU A 195 8.07 -4.06 19.12
C GLU A 195 7.85 -3.19 17.87
N ASP A 196 6.78 -3.43 17.12
CA ASP A 196 6.44 -2.64 15.93
C ASP A 196 5.81 -1.28 16.27
N TRP A 197 5.38 -1.08 17.51
CA TRP A 197 4.52 0.03 17.88
C TRP A 197 5.11 1.40 17.53
N ALA A 198 6.41 1.61 17.72
CA ALA A 198 7.06 2.88 17.40
C ALA A 198 6.87 3.28 15.93
N ARG A 199 6.95 2.31 15.00
CA ARG A 199 6.69 2.48 13.58
C ARG A 199 5.18 2.56 13.31
N HIS A 200 4.44 1.54 13.74
CA HIS A 200 3.02 1.37 13.41
C HIS A 200 2.13 2.49 13.95
N LYS A 201 2.46 3.11 15.09
CA LYS A 201 1.67 4.16 15.74
C LYS A 201 1.33 5.32 14.80
N VAL A 202 2.22 5.65 13.86
CA VAL A 202 2.00 6.73 12.88
C VAL A 202 0.87 6.35 11.91
N THR A 203 0.98 5.20 11.25
CA THR A 203 -0.06 4.67 10.36
C THR A 203 -1.36 4.43 11.12
N CYS A 204 -1.29 3.76 12.27
CA CYS A 204 -2.43 3.40 13.12
C CYS A 204 -3.27 4.60 13.52
N LYS A 205 -2.65 5.77 13.74
CA LYS A 205 -3.36 7.01 14.08
C LYS A 205 -4.00 7.69 12.87
N ALA A 206 -3.49 7.46 11.67
CA ALA A 206 -3.97 8.09 10.45
C ALA A 206 -5.13 7.31 9.80
N VAL A 207 -5.19 5.99 9.98
CA VAL A 207 -6.26 5.14 9.46
C VAL A 207 -7.61 5.57 10.06
N GLN A 208 -8.57 5.88 9.18
CA GLN A 208 -9.95 6.20 9.49
C GLN A 208 -10.86 4.99 9.27
N ASP A 209 -10.67 4.29 8.14
CA ASP A 209 -11.46 3.13 7.77
C ASP A 209 -10.63 2.10 7.00
N VAL A 210 -11.04 0.83 7.10
CA VAL A 210 -10.47 -0.29 6.37
C VAL A 210 -11.60 -1.17 5.85
N LYS A 211 -11.89 -1.03 4.56
CA LYS A 211 -12.94 -1.78 3.89
C LYS A 211 -12.34 -2.95 3.11
N TRP A 212 -12.84 -4.14 3.39
CA TRP A 212 -12.44 -5.37 2.73
C TRP A 212 -13.44 -5.73 1.65
N VAL A 213 -12.97 -5.86 0.42
CA VAL A 213 -13.77 -6.35 -0.70
C VAL A 213 -13.28 -7.75 -1.02
N TRP A 214 -14.17 -8.71 -0.78
CA TRP A 214 -13.91 -10.12 -1.05
C TRP A 214 -14.58 -10.52 -2.36
N LYS A 215 -13.97 -11.47 -3.07
CA LYS A 215 -14.58 -12.17 -4.18
C LYS A 215 -15.21 -13.47 -3.69
#